data_AF-A0A9P8RIM1-F1
#
_entry.id   AF-A0A9P8RIM1-F1
#
_cell.length_a   1.000
_cell.length_b   1.000
_cell.length_c   1.000
_cell.angle_alpha   90.00
_cell.angle_beta   90.00
_cell.angle_gamma   90.00
#
_symmetry.space_group_name_H-M   'P 1'
#
loop_
_entity.id
_entity.type
_entity.pdbx_description
1 polymer ?
#
loop_
_entity_poly.entity_id
_entity_poly.type
_entity_poly.pdbx_seq_one_letter_code
_entity_poly.pdbx_strand_id
1 'polypeptide(L)'
;MAASWENQIDERVALAKLCFATQTFTPFHVLVAQQFSTFSDDTSNLDPEAKLQIDKINTDVIDSGRDHYKAFSDKVESLKGQQPDQEAWEQTIDDAAAEAKAKSDKIIDDAAATAKGVIQKLPEATRQSAAETFKNGMNKVLVFFETVWNGIKTVVNAVVQFIQNLWGKIRSAWEAVQNAATAAWNWITGGSSYFSGSQAKVAILPVSASVPDVHNQVKPLLEKINSKVNPVTRLSIKKGPDGWIIDHD
;
A
#
# COMPACT_ATOMS: atom_id res chain seq x y z
N MET A 1 -7.46 -3.77 28.16
CA MET A 1 -7.21 -5.12 27.62
C MET A 1 -6.32 -4.94 26.41
N ALA A 2 -5.18 -5.63 26.33
CA ALA A 2 -4.34 -5.59 25.13
C ALA A 2 -5.18 -6.08 23.93
N ALA A 3 -5.15 -5.36 22.81
CA ALA A 3 -5.76 -5.84 21.57
C ALA A 3 -5.08 -7.16 21.20
N SER A 4 -5.85 -8.20 20.86
CA SER A 4 -5.25 -9.45 20.40
C SER A 4 -4.32 -9.16 19.22
N TRP A 5 -3.19 -9.86 19.14
CA TRP A 5 -2.21 -9.70 18.07
C TRP A 5 -2.85 -9.82 16.66
N GLU A 6 -3.94 -10.60 16.53
CA GLU A 6 -4.75 -10.71 15.32
C GLU A 6 -5.42 -9.39 14.92
N ASN A 7 -5.96 -8.65 15.90
CA ASN A 7 -6.59 -7.35 15.65
C ASN A 7 -5.59 -6.36 15.06
N GLN A 8 -4.34 -6.39 15.52
CA GLN A 8 -3.29 -5.49 15.03
C GLN A 8 -2.93 -5.79 13.57
N ILE A 9 -2.91 -7.07 13.19
CA ILE A 9 -2.75 -7.49 11.79
C ILE A 9 -3.95 -6.99 10.96
N ASP A 10 -5.18 -7.22 11.43
CA ASP A 10 -6.39 -6.84 10.73
C ASP A 10 -6.58 -5.32 10.58
N GLU A 11 -6.08 -4.54 11.53
CA GLU A 11 -6.03 -3.09 11.45
C GLU A 11 -5.03 -2.63 10.40
N ARG A 12 -3.84 -3.25 10.37
CA ARG A 12 -2.81 -2.90 9.38
C ARG A 12 -3.26 -3.23 7.96
N VAL A 13 -3.92 -4.36 7.76
CA VAL A 13 -4.54 -4.72 6.47
C VAL A 13 -5.67 -3.76 6.11
N ALA A 14 -6.53 -3.42 7.07
CA ALA A 14 -7.61 -2.46 6.82
C ALA A 14 -7.06 -1.09 6.37
N LEU A 15 -5.97 -0.63 6.99
CA LEU A 15 -5.26 0.59 6.58
C LEU A 15 -4.68 0.45 5.18
N ALA A 16 -4.02 -0.67 4.87
CA ALA A 16 -3.48 -0.93 3.55
C ALA A 16 -4.56 -0.84 2.46
N LYS A 17 -5.67 -1.55 2.67
CA LYS A 17 -6.83 -1.56 1.78
C LYS A 17 -7.48 -0.18 1.69
N LEU A 18 -7.52 0.57 2.79
CA LEU A 18 -7.94 1.96 2.77
C LEU A 18 -7.06 2.79 1.84
N CYS A 19 -5.73 2.62 1.88
CA CYS A 19 -4.82 3.33 0.98
C CYS A 19 -5.07 2.99 -0.49
N PHE A 20 -5.35 1.73 -0.84
CA PHE A 20 -5.70 1.35 -2.23
C PHE A 20 -7.09 1.82 -2.65
N ALA A 21 -8.09 1.64 -1.79
CA ALA A 21 -9.44 2.14 -2.01
C ALA A 21 -9.41 3.64 -2.27
N THR A 22 -8.61 4.35 -1.46
CA THR A 22 -8.48 5.80 -1.51
C THR A 22 -7.35 6.31 -2.42
N GLN A 23 -6.58 5.42 -3.04
CA GLN A 23 -5.43 5.76 -3.91
C GLN A 23 -4.49 6.85 -3.34
N THR A 24 -4.54 7.01 -2.02
CA THR A 24 -3.77 7.98 -1.25
C THR A 24 -3.22 7.26 -0.04
N PHE A 25 -1.94 7.48 0.21
CA PHE A 25 -1.23 6.93 1.35
C PHE A 25 -1.15 7.95 2.50
N THR A 26 -1.83 9.10 2.38
CA THR A 26 -2.02 10.07 3.47
C THR A 26 -2.51 9.45 4.77
N PRO A 27 -3.58 8.61 4.81
CA PRO A 27 -4.01 7.97 6.05
C PRO A 27 -2.91 7.09 6.67
N PHE A 28 -2.12 6.41 5.83
CA PHE A 28 -0.94 5.68 6.30
C PHE A 28 0.08 6.62 6.95
N HIS A 29 0.42 7.74 6.30
CA HIS A 29 1.35 8.73 6.86
C HIS A 29 0.87 9.33 8.18
N VAL A 30 -0.42 9.68 8.29
CA VAL A 30 -1.02 10.21 9.52
C VAL A 30 -0.96 9.17 10.65
N LEU A 31 -1.36 7.93 10.38
CA LEU A 31 -1.36 6.87 11.39
C LEU A 31 0.05 6.45 11.80
N VAL A 32 0.99 6.39 10.86
CA VAL A 32 2.40 6.14 11.16
C VAL A 32 2.97 7.26 12.02
N ALA A 33 2.72 8.53 11.68
CA ALA A 33 3.16 9.68 12.47
C ALA A 33 2.61 9.66 13.90
N GLN A 34 1.35 9.23 14.10
CA GLN A 34 0.75 9.07 15.42
C GLN A 34 1.35 7.88 16.19
N GLN A 35 1.59 6.76 15.52
CA GLN A 35 2.10 5.53 16.14
C GLN A 35 3.60 5.58 16.45
N PHE A 36 4.38 6.47 15.83
CA PHE A 36 5.80 6.70 16.13
C PHE A 36 6.08 7.05 17.61
N SER A 37 5.06 7.43 18.39
CA SER A 37 5.15 7.65 19.84
C SER A 37 5.09 6.39 20.71
N THR A 38 4.77 5.21 20.16
CA THR A 38 4.47 3.99 20.94
C THR A 38 5.02 2.67 20.38
N PHE A 39 5.86 2.70 19.34
CA PHE A 39 6.47 1.45 18.85
C PHE A 39 7.41 0.85 19.90
N SER A 40 6.98 -0.26 20.49
CA SER A 40 7.88 -1.22 21.08
C SER A 40 8.50 -1.99 19.91
N ASP A 41 9.82 -1.83 19.70
CA ASP A 41 10.61 -2.68 18.81
C ASP A 41 11.03 -3.99 19.53
N ASP A 42 10.29 -4.40 20.56
CA ASP A 42 10.58 -5.61 21.34
C ASP A 42 10.22 -6.89 20.56
N THR A 43 10.96 -7.08 19.48
CA THR A 43 11.11 -8.31 18.71
C THR A 43 12.22 -9.18 19.30
N SER A 44 12.85 -8.76 20.41
CA SER A 44 14.03 -9.40 20.97
C SER A 44 13.78 -10.82 21.48
N ASN A 45 12.52 -11.14 21.80
CA ASN A 45 12.08 -12.46 22.24
C ASN A 45 11.55 -13.35 21.10
N LEU A 46 11.56 -12.89 19.85
CA LEU A 46 11.09 -13.67 18.71
C LEU A 46 12.20 -14.58 18.19
N ASP A 47 11.88 -15.87 18.06
CA ASP A 47 12.77 -16.84 17.44
C ASP A 47 13.22 -16.38 16.03
N PRO A 48 14.52 -16.47 15.68
CA PRO A 48 15.03 -15.99 14.40
C PRO A 48 14.38 -16.64 13.17
N GLU A 49 14.01 -17.92 13.24
CA GLU A 49 13.34 -18.61 12.14
C GLU A 49 11.91 -18.10 11.98
N ALA A 50 11.18 -17.92 13.10
CA ALA A 50 9.87 -17.30 13.08
C ALA A 50 9.91 -15.87 12.50
N LYS A 51 10.93 -15.08 12.87
CA LYS A 51 11.16 -13.76 12.30
C LYS A 51 11.40 -13.82 10.79
N LEU A 52 12.27 -14.73 10.34
CA LEU A 52 12.58 -14.90 8.92
C LEU A 52 11.33 -15.27 8.10
N GLN A 53 10.46 -16.14 8.63
CA GLN A 53 9.21 -16.50 7.97
C GLN A 53 8.27 -15.30 7.83
N ILE A 54 8.16 -14.46 8.86
CA ILE A 54 7.31 -13.26 8.84
C ILE A 54 7.88 -12.18 7.92
N ASP A 55 9.20 -11.98 7.94
CA ASP A 55 9.89 -11.09 7.02
C ASP A 55 9.66 -11.57 5.57
N LYS A 56 9.79 -12.88 5.33
CA LYS A 56 9.53 -13.49 4.02
C LYS A 56 8.12 -13.23 3.51
N ILE A 57 7.11 -13.34 4.38
CA ILE A 57 5.72 -13.03 4.01
C ILE A 57 5.61 -11.59 3.50
N ASN A 58 6.20 -10.62 4.20
CA ASN A 58 6.16 -9.22 3.77
C ASN A 58 6.95 -8.98 2.47
N THR A 59 8.10 -9.64 2.32
CA THR A 59 8.88 -9.48 1.10
C THR A 59 8.24 -10.13 -0.13
N ASP A 60 7.53 -11.24 0.04
CA ASP A 60 6.77 -11.89 -1.04
C ASP A 60 5.63 -10.98 -1.55
N VAL A 61 5.08 -10.10 -0.69
CA VAL A 61 4.14 -9.05 -1.09
C VAL A 61 4.81 -8.01 -2.00
N ILE A 62 6.05 -7.61 -1.70
CA ILE A 62 6.80 -6.64 -2.52
C ILE A 62 7.08 -7.23 -3.91
N ASP A 63 7.56 -8.47 -3.97
CA ASP A 63 7.82 -9.15 -5.23
C ASP A 63 6.54 -9.26 -6.08
N SER A 64 5.43 -9.66 -5.46
CA SER A 64 4.14 -9.72 -6.13
C SER A 64 3.67 -8.36 -6.63
N GLY A 65 3.81 -7.30 -5.82
CA GLY A 65 3.44 -5.95 -6.22
C GLY A 65 4.30 -5.41 -7.38
N ARG A 66 5.60 -5.75 -7.41
CA ARG A 66 6.49 -5.45 -8.54
C ARG A 66 5.99 -6.16 -9.81
N ASP A 67 5.63 -7.43 -9.70
CA ASP A 67 5.13 -8.23 -10.83
C ASP A 67 3.77 -7.71 -11.33
N HIS A 68 2.90 -7.24 -10.44
CA HIS A 68 1.65 -6.59 -10.82
C HIS A 68 1.89 -5.30 -11.62
N TYR A 69 2.83 -4.45 -11.16
CA TYR A 69 3.20 -3.26 -11.92
C TYR A 69 3.83 -3.61 -13.26
N LYS A 70 4.68 -4.65 -13.32
CA LYS A 70 5.23 -5.13 -14.59
C LYS A 70 4.13 -5.55 -15.55
N ALA A 71 3.15 -6.32 -15.09
CA ALA A 71 2.02 -6.73 -15.92
C ALA A 71 1.19 -5.53 -16.41
N PHE A 72 0.98 -4.52 -15.56
CA PHE A 72 0.40 -3.24 -15.98
C PHE A 72 1.24 -2.58 -17.09
N SER A 73 2.54 -2.41 -16.85
CA SER A 73 3.47 -1.79 -17.80
C SER A 73 3.48 -2.50 -19.14
N ASP A 74 3.58 -3.83 -19.14
CA ASP A 74 3.60 -4.65 -20.36
C ASP A 74 2.29 -4.50 -21.16
N LYS A 75 1.13 -4.40 -20.49
CA LYS A 75 -0.15 -4.09 -21.15
C LYS A 75 -0.15 -2.72 -21.79
N VAL A 76 0.32 -1.68 -21.09
CA VAL A 76 0.39 -0.33 -21.65
C VAL A 76 1.39 -0.27 -22.82
N GLU A 77 2.53 -0.95 -22.70
CA GLU A 77 3.52 -1.09 -23.77
C GLU A 77 2.98 -1.80 -25.01
N SER A 78 2.02 -2.70 -24.86
CA SER A 78 1.37 -3.36 -26.02
C SER A 78 0.59 -2.40 -26.92
N LEU A 79 0.22 -1.20 -26.43
CA LEU A 79 -0.39 -0.14 -27.24
C LEU A 79 0.60 0.48 -28.22
N LYS A 80 1.91 0.27 -28.02
CA LYS A 80 2.96 0.77 -28.90
C LYS A 80 2.84 0.16 -30.29
N GLY A 81 2.65 1.02 -31.29
CA GLY A 81 2.50 0.62 -32.69
C GLY A 81 1.06 0.35 -33.12
N GLN A 82 0.09 0.46 -32.20
CA GLN A 82 -1.32 0.55 -32.56
C GLN A 82 -1.63 1.97 -33.06
N GLN A 83 -2.67 2.09 -33.89
CA GLN A 83 -3.19 3.41 -34.24
C GLN A 83 -3.72 4.09 -32.96
N PRO A 84 -3.29 5.33 -32.65
CA PRO A 84 -3.79 6.04 -31.48
C PRO A 84 -5.30 6.19 -31.50
N ASP A 85 -5.94 5.57 -30.53
CA ASP A 85 -7.35 5.72 -30.21
C ASP A 85 -7.40 6.07 -28.72
N GLN A 86 -7.70 7.35 -28.44
CA GLN A 86 -7.63 7.87 -27.07
C GLN A 86 -8.53 7.08 -26.13
N GLU A 87 -9.78 6.85 -26.53
CA GLU A 87 -10.79 6.21 -25.69
C GLU A 87 -10.41 4.75 -25.43
N ALA A 88 -9.99 4.03 -26.48
CA ALA A 88 -9.57 2.64 -26.33
C ALA A 88 -8.28 2.49 -25.48
N TRP A 89 -7.35 3.43 -25.60
CA TRP A 89 -6.11 3.43 -24.83
C TRP A 89 -6.35 3.78 -23.36
N GLU A 90 -7.16 4.82 -23.09
CA GLU A 90 -7.58 5.18 -21.73
C GLU A 90 -8.25 3.98 -21.05
N GLN A 91 -9.21 3.34 -21.72
CA GLN A 91 -9.89 2.16 -21.20
C GLN A 91 -8.91 1.01 -20.90
N THR A 92 -7.98 0.70 -21.82
CA THR A 92 -7.00 -0.38 -21.62
C THR A 92 -6.10 -0.13 -20.41
N ILE A 93 -5.70 1.12 -20.20
CA ILE A 93 -4.82 1.52 -19.10
C ILE A 93 -5.57 1.52 -17.78
N ASP A 94 -6.80 2.02 -17.77
CA ASP A 94 -7.66 2.02 -16.58
C ASP A 94 -7.99 0.58 -16.15
N ASP A 95 -8.28 -0.32 -17.09
CA ASP A 95 -8.49 -1.74 -16.81
C ASP A 95 -7.23 -2.40 -16.25
N ALA A 96 -6.06 -2.11 -16.84
CA ALA A 96 -4.79 -2.63 -16.35
C ALA A 96 -4.46 -2.11 -14.94
N ALA A 97 -4.76 -0.84 -14.65
CA ALA A 97 -4.56 -0.23 -13.34
C ALA A 97 -5.51 -0.84 -12.29
N ALA A 98 -6.78 -1.04 -12.66
CA ALA A 98 -7.78 -1.68 -11.81
C ALA A 98 -7.40 -3.13 -11.48
N GLU A 99 -6.90 -3.88 -12.46
CA GLU A 99 -6.40 -5.24 -12.24
C GLU A 99 -5.18 -5.27 -11.30
N ALA A 100 -4.20 -4.38 -11.52
CA ALA A 100 -3.03 -4.28 -10.65
C ALA A 100 -3.43 -3.97 -9.20
N LYS A 101 -4.41 -3.07 -9.01
CA LYS A 101 -5.00 -2.77 -7.70
C LYS A 101 -5.67 -4.00 -7.08
N ALA A 102 -6.57 -4.66 -7.80
CA ALA A 102 -7.30 -5.82 -7.28
C ALA A 102 -6.36 -6.97 -6.86
N LYS A 103 -5.30 -7.22 -7.64
CA LYS A 103 -4.28 -8.20 -7.27
C LYS A 103 -3.46 -7.77 -6.06
N SER A 104 -3.17 -6.48 -5.92
CA SER A 104 -2.45 -5.92 -4.76
C SER A 104 -3.28 -5.99 -3.48
N ASP A 105 -4.59 -5.72 -3.55
CA ASP A 105 -5.50 -5.91 -2.42
C ASP A 105 -5.53 -7.38 -1.98
N LYS A 106 -5.62 -8.32 -2.94
CA LYS A 106 -5.65 -9.75 -2.65
C LYS A 106 -4.37 -10.24 -1.98
N ILE A 107 -3.19 -9.87 -2.48
CA ILE A 107 -1.93 -10.39 -1.92
C ILE A 107 -1.71 -9.91 -0.47
N ILE A 108 -2.29 -8.75 -0.09
CA ILE A 108 -2.24 -8.25 1.29
C ILE A 108 -3.17 -9.06 2.21
N ASP A 109 -4.37 -9.40 1.73
CA ASP A 109 -5.27 -10.31 2.45
C ASP A 109 -4.61 -11.70 2.64
N ASP A 110 -4.01 -12.25 1.58
CA ASP A 110 -3.31 -13.54 1.60
C ASP A 110 -2.10 -13.52 2.55
N ALA A 111 -1.31 -12.44 2.54
CA ALA A 111 -0.17 -12.26 3.43
C ALA A 111 -0.60 -12.22 4.90
N ALA A 112 -1.68 -11.51 5.23
CA ALA A 112 -2.19 -11.45 6.58
C ALA A 112 -2.77 -12.79 7.06
N ALA A 113 -3.49 -13.51 6.20
CA ALA A 113 -3.97 -14.86 6.51
C ALA A 113 -2.78 -15.80 6.78
N THR A 114 -1.75 -15.74 5.94
CA THR A 114 -0.52 -16.52 6.10
C THR A 114 0.21 -16.16 7.39
N ALA A 115 0.40 -14.87 7.68
CA ALA A 115 1.04 -14.40 8.89
C ALA A 115 0.28 -14.86 10.14
N LYS A 116 -1.05 -14.76 10.15
CA LYS A 116 -1.87 -15.30 11.24
C LYS A 116 -1.68 -16.79 11.44
N GLY A 117 -1.65 -17.56 10.36
CA GLY A 117 -1.41 -19.00 10.41
C GLY A 117 -0.02 -19.37 10.97
N VAL A 118 1.01 -18.57 10.67
CA VAL A 118 2.36 -18.74 11.24
C VAL A 118 2.37 -18.35 12.73
N ILE A 119 1.87 -17.16 13.06
CA ILE A 119 1.91 -16.59 14.41
C ILE A 119 1.10 -17.44 15.40
N GLN A 120 -0.04 -17.99 14.99
CA GLN A 120 -0.87 -18.83 15.86
C GLN A 120 -0.13 -20.10 16.34
N LYS A 121 0.83 -20.61 15.57
CA LYS A 121 1.63 -21.79 15.93
C LYS A 121 2.77 -21.47 16.90
N LEU A 122 3.09 -20.19 17.11
CA LEU A 122 4.12 -19.77 18.05
C LEU A 122 3.64 -19.86 19.51
N PRO A 123 4.56 -19.97 20.48
CA PRO A 123 4.25 -19.82 21.90
C PRO A 123 3.51 -18.51 22.16
N GLU A 124 2.50 -18.55 23.03
CA GLU A 124 1.63 -17.38 23.29
C GLU A 124 2.42 -16.11 23.67
N ALA A 125 3.50 -16.28 24.44
CA ALA A 125 4.37 -15.20 24.88
C ALA A 125 5.08 -14.45 23.72
N THR A 126 5.25 -15.06 22.54
CA THR A 126 5.96 -14.44 21.41
C THR A 126 5.04 -13.95 20.28
N ARG A 127 3.73 -14.28 20.34
CA ARG A 127 2.78 -13.92 19.27
C ARG A 127 2.65 -12.42 19.06
N GLN A 128 2.74 -11.64 20.13
CA GLN A 128 2.68 -10.18 20.05
C GLN A 128 3.88 -9.60 19.29
N SER A 129 5.10 -9.99 19.66
CA SER A 129 6.33 -9.58 18.97
C SER A 129 6.34 -10.01 17.48
N ALA A 130 5.76 -11.17 17.19
CA ALA A 130 5.59 -11.68 15.84
C ALA A 130 4.63 -10.80 15.01
N ALA A 131 3.48 -10.42 15.58
CA ALA A 131 2.55 -9.51 14.92
C ALA A 131 3.13 -8.09 14.73
N GLU A 132 3.94 -7.61 15.68
CA GLU A 132 4.67 -6.35 15.54
C GLU A 132 5.68 -6.41 14.39
N THR A 133 6.41 -7.52 14.26
CA THR A 133 7.32 -7.77 13.13
C THR A 133 6.58 -7.71 11.80
N PHE A 134 5.43 -8.39 11.71
CA PHE A 134 4.59 -8.34 10.51
C PHE A 134 4.12 -6.91 10.19
N LYS A 135 3.59 -6.21 11.19
CA LYS A 135 3.11 -4.83 11.06
C LYS A 135 4.20 -3.87 10.58
N ASN A 136 5.40 -4.01 11.13
CA ASN A 136 6.56 -3.21 10.75
C ASN A 136 7.00 -3.51 9.32
N GLY A 137 6.99 -4.78 8.90
CA GLY A 137 7.21 -5.16 7.51
C GLY A 137 6.13 -4.58 6.58
N MET A 138 4.87 -4.64 6.97
CA MET A 138 3.75 -4.13 6.18
C MET A 138 3.78 -2.60 6.02
N ASN A 139 4.33 -1.85 6.97
CA ASN A 139 4.56 -0.42 6.79
C ASN A 139 5.53 -0.16 5.63
N LYS A 140 6.56 -0.99 5.48
CA LYS A 140 7.56 -0.88 4.39
C LYS A 140 6.93 -1.29 3.05
N VAL A 141 6.09 -2.32 3.07
CA VAL A 141 5.25 -2.72 1.94
C VAL A 141 4.36 -1.57 1.47
N LEU A 142 3.75 -0.80 2.40
CA LEU A 142 2.90 0.34 2.05
C LEU A 142 3.67 1.50 1.40
N VAL A 143 4.88 1.80 1.88
CA VAL A 143 5.77 2.78 1.22
C VAL A 143 6.12 2.34 -0.21
N PHE A 144 6.39 1.04 -0.40
CA PHE A 144 6.61 0.49 -1.74
C PHE A 144 5.39 0.66 -2.64
N PHE A 145 4.19 0.28 -2.16
CA PHE A 145 2.97 0.40 -2.95
C PHE A 145 2.56 1.85 -3.25
N GLU A 146 2.91 2.80 -2.39
CA GLU A 146 2.78 4.22 -2.73
C GLU A 146 3.57 4.58 -3.99
N THR A 147 4.80 4.09 -4.10
CA THR A 147 5.65 4.32 -5.28
C THR A 147 5.04 3.67 -6.53
N VAL A 148 4.59 2.42 -6.42
CA VAL A 148 3.88 1.69 -7.49
C VAL A 148 2.68 2.50 -7.98
N TRP A 149 1.84 2.96 -7.05
CA TRP A 149 0.62 3.67 -7.40
C TRP A 149 0.87 5.05 -8.00
N ASN A 150 1.90 5.76 -7.51
CA ASN A 150 2.33 7.03 -8.11
C ASN A 150 2.87 6.83 -9.54
N GLY A 151 3.55 5.71 -9.80
CA GLY A 151 3.96 5.31 -11.15
C GLY A 151 2.76 5.11 -12.07
N ILE A 152 1.76 4.33 -11.63
CA ILE A 152 0.51 4.08 -12.40
C ILE A 152 -0.21 5.40 -12.71
N LYS A 153 -0.43 6.27 -11.71
CA LYS A 153 -1.08 7.58 -11.92
C LYS A 153 -0.33 8.45 -12.93
N THR A 154 1.00 8.39 -12.92
CA THR A 154 1.83 9.14 -13.88
C THR A 154 1.60 8.67 -15.32
N VAL A 155 1.42 7.35 -15.51
CA VAL A 155 1.11 6.74 -16.81
C VAL A 155 -0.31 7.08 -17.26
N VAL A 156 -1.30 6.95 -16.36
CA VAL A 156 -2.70 7.32 -16.63
C VAL A 156 -2.81 8.79 -17.06
N ASN A 157 -2.22 9.71 -16.29
CA ASN A 157 -2.22 11.14 -16.59
C ASN A 157 -1.53 11.47 -17.93
N ALA A 158 -0.54 10.67 -18.35
CA ALA A 158 0.13 10.87 -19.62
C ALA A 158 -0.74 10.53 -20.83
N VAL A 159 -1.65 9.57 -20.67
CA VAL A 159 -2.58 9.19 -21.74
C VAL A 159 -3.73 10.16 -21.85
N VAL A 160 -4.23 10.69 -20.73
CA VAL A 160 -5.16 11.83 -20.73
C VAL A 160 -4.55 13.06 -21.43
N GLN A 161 -3.23 13.24 -21.35
CA GLN A 161 -2.48 14.27 -22.08
C GLN A 161 -2.14 13.89 -23.53
N PHE A 162 -2.71 12.80 -24.04
CA PHE A 162 -2.64 12.28 -25.40
C PHE A 162 -1.21 12.29 -25.99
N ILE A 163 -0.34 11.45 -25.40
CA ILE A 163 0.89 10.87 -26.01
C ILE A 163 2.20 11.68 -25.85
N GLN A 164 2.23 12.79 -25.11
CA GLN A 164 3.53 13.38 -24.78
C GLN A 164 4.33 12.49 -23.80
N ASN A 165 5.32 11.78 -24.33
CA ASN A 165 6.33 11.01 -23.59
C ASN A 165 5.78 9.85 -22.73
N LEU A 166 4.67 9.22 -23.14
CA LEU A 166 4.08 8.06 -22.43
C LEU A 166 5.12 6.96 -22.15
N TRP A 167 5.90 6.57 -23.16
CA TRP A 167 6.91 5.51 -23.04
C TRP A 167 8.06 5.88 -22.10
N GLY A 168 8.51 7.14 -22.14
CA GLY A 168 9.50 7.63 -21.18
C GLY A 168 8.98 7.58 -19.75
N LYS A 169 7.71 7.97 -19.54
CA LYS A 169 7.06 7.91 -18.23
C LYS A 169 6.90 6.48 -17.71
N ILE A 170 6.50 5.53 -18.56
CA ILE A 170 6.41 4.10 -18.18
C ILE A 170 7.78 3.58 -17.72
N ARG A 171 8.83 3.85 -18.50
CA ARG A 171 10.20 3.42 -18.17
C ARG A 171 10.68 4.04 -16.86
N SER A 172 10.53 5.35 -16.68
CA SER A 172 10.94 6.03 -15.44
C SER A 172 10.16 5.54 -14.23
N ALA A 173 8.85 5.28 -14.38
CA ALA A 173 8.04 4.73 -13.30
C ALA A 173 8.42 3.28 -12.98
N TRP A 174 8.80 2.46 -13.97
CA TRP A 174 9.34 1.12 -13.74
C TRP A 174 10.65 1.14 -12.97
N GLU A 175 11.60 1.99 -13.35
CA GLU A 175 12.87 2.16 -12.63
C GLU A 175 12.64 2.58 -11.17
N ALA A 176 11.69 3.48 -10.93
CA ALA A 176 11.29 3.88 -9.57
C ALA A 176 10.71 2.71 -8.76
N VAL A 177 9.85 1.88 -9.38
CA VAL A 177 9.28 0.67 -8.74
C VAL A 177 10.37 -0.34 -8.38
N GLN A 178 11.33 -0.60 -9.27
CA GLN A 178 12.45 -1.52 -8.98
C GLN A 178 13.31 -1.02 -7.82
N ASN A 179 13.59 0.27 -7.79
CA ASN A 179 14.35 0.90 -6.71
C ASN A 179 13.60 0.83 -5.37
N ALA A 180 12.29 1.13 -5.38
CA ALA A 180 11.47 1.04 -4.17
C ALA A 180 11.33 -0.40 -3.66
N ALA A 181 11.19 -1.39 -4.56
CA ALA A 181 11.17 -2.80 -4.18
C ALA A 181 12.48 -3.22 -3.50
N THR A 182 13.62 -2.86 -4.10
CA THR A 182 14.95 -3.15 -3.54
C THR A 182 15.14 -2.50 -2.18
N ALA A 183 14.73 -1.23 -2.03
CA ALA A 183 14.82 -0.51 -0.76
C ALA A 183 13.95 -1.15 0.32
N ALA A 184 12.69 -1.47 0.01
CA ALA A 184 11.78 -2.10 0.95
C ALA A 184 12.24 -3.52 1.34
N TRP A 185 12.79 -4.28 0.39
CA TRP A 185 13.41 -5.60 0.64
C TRP A 185 14.58 -5.49 1.63
N ASN A 186 15.55 -4.62 1.33
CA ASN A 186 16.72 -4.41 2.19
C ASN A 186 16.30 -3.97 3.59
N TRP A 187 15.29 -3.10 3.68
CA TRP A 187 14.79 -2.65 4.96
C TRP A 187 14.07 -3.76 5.75
N ILE A 188 13.28 -4.61 5.11
CA ILE A 188 12.63 -5.74 5.79
C ILE A 188 13.66 -6.74 6.28
N THR A 189 14.63 -7.09 5.45
CA THR A 189 15.62 -8.15 5.72
C THR A 189 16.84 -7.67 6.52
N GLY A 190 16.92 -6.38 6.87
CA GLY A 190 18.04 -5.81 7.65
C GLY A 190 19.32 -5.59 6.85
N GLY A 191 19.25 -5.61 5.51
CA GLY A 191 20.35 -5.24 4.62
C GLY A 191 20.70 -3.76 4.74
N SER A 192 21.98 -3.44 4.88
CA SER A 192 22.50 -2.08 5.02
C SER A 192 22.23 -1.22 3.77
N SER A 193 21.10 -0.54 3.70
CA SER A 193 20.91 0.62 2.82
C SER A 193 19.93 1.60 3.45
N TYR A 194 20.48 2.66 4.03
CA TYR A 194 19.78 3.85 4.51
C TYR A 194 18.87 4.43 3.42
N PHE A 195 17.60 4.67 3.75
CA PHE A 195 16.74 5.54 2.96
C PHE A 195 16.88 6.97 3.47
N SER A 196 17.63 7.82 2.77
CA SER A 196 17.55 9.27 2.95
C SER A 196 16.35 9.78 2.18
N GLY A 197 15.32 10.17 2.93
CA GLY A 197 14.08 10.84 2.54
C GLY A 197 13.85 11.13 1.04
N SER A 198 12.86 10.45 0.47
CA SER A 198 11.99 11.05 -0.54
C SER A 198 10.68 11.45 0.14
N GLN A 199 10.48 12.74 0.32
CA GLN A 199 9.20 13.29 0.79
C GLN A 199 8.11 12.95 -0.22
N ALA A 200 7.16 12.10 0.17
CA ALA A 200 5.96 11.85 -0.60
C ALA A 200 5.14 13.15 -0.71
N LYS A 201 5.06 13.70 -1.92
CA LYS A 201 4.00 14.64 -2.28
C LYS A 201 2.70 13.86 -2.44
N VAL A 202 1.69 14.33 -1.72
CA VAL A 202 0.34 13.76 -1.59
C VAL A 202 -0.44 13.80 -2.91
N ALA A 203 -1.38 12.84 -3.03
CA ALA A 203 -2.65 12.85 -3.78
C ALA A 203 -2.73 11.82 -4.95
N ILE A 204 -3.84 11.17 -5.35
CA ILE A 204 -5.29 11.43 -5.30
C ILE A 204 -6.05 10.06 -5.52
N LEU A 205 -7.21 9.82 -4.87
CA LEU A 205 -8.34 8.96 -5.36
C LEU A 205 -8.67 9.26 -6.83
N PRO A 206 -9.40 8.41 -7.59
CA PRO A 206 -9.92 8.88 -8.86
C PRO A 206 -10.84 10.08 -8.57
N VAL A 207 -10.54 11.24 -9.15
CA VAL A 207 -11.35 12.46 -8.98
C VAL A 207 -12.81 12.22 -9.41
N SER A 208 -12.99 11.26 -10.32
CA SER A 208 -14.25 10.79 -10.88
C SER A 208 -15.11 9.96 -9.93
N ALA A 209 -14.58 9.41 -8.83
CA ALA A 209 -15.38 8.60 -7.90
C ALA A 209 -16.47 9.46 -7.22
N SER A 210 -17.70 8.94 -7.18
CA SER A 210 -18.83 9.62 -6.56
C SER A 210 -18.67 9.65 -5.04
N VAL A 211 -19.23 10.67 -4.40
CA VAL A 211 -19.15 10.79 -2.94
C VAL A 211 -19.77 9.62 -2.20
N PRO A 212 -20.98 9.13 -2.60
CA PRO A 212 -21.56 7.94 -1.99
C PRO A 212 -20.70 6.69 -2.13
N ASP A 213 -20.07 6.45 -3.28
CA ASP A 213 -19.30 5.21 -3.51
C ASP A 213 -18.04 5.15 -2.66
N VAL A 214 -17.30 6.27 -2.60
CA VAL A 214 -16.12 6.38 -1.75
C VAL A 214 -16.52 6.27 -0.30
N HIS A 215 -17.59 6.95 0.12
CA HIS A 215 -18.08 6.85 1.49
C HIS A 215 -18.49 5.41 1.83
N ASN A 216 -19.21 4.70 0.96
CA ASN A 216 -19.64 3.32 1.23
C ASN A 216 -18.46 2.34 1.33
N GLN A 217 -17.42 2.50 0.50
CA GLN A 217 -16.23 1.65 0.57
C GLN A 217 -15.38 1.94 1.81
N VAL A 218 -15.26 3.22 2.16
CA VAL A 218 -14.31 3.70 3.18
C VAL A 218 -14.95 3.73 4.58
N LYS A 219 -16.26 3.91 4.69
CA LYS A 219 -17.00 3.98 5.96
C LYS A 219 -16.70 2.82 6.91
N PRO A 220 -16.84 1.53 6.53
CA PRO A 220 -16.55 0.45 7.46
C PRO A 220 -15.08 0.43 7.92
N LEU A 221 -14.16 0.89 7.08
CA LEU A 221 -12.73 1.01 7.41
C LEU A 221 -12.48 2.17 8.37
N LEU A 222 -13.07 3.34 8.12
CA LEU A 222 -13.00 4.50 9.00
C LEU A 222 -13.65 4.22 10.35
N GLU A 223 -14.82 3.57 10.38
CA GLU A 223 -15.49 3.17 11.62
C GLU A 223 -14.62 2.20 12.43
N LYS A 224 -14.02 1.21 11.77
CA LYS A 224 -13.08 0.28 12.40
C LYS A 224 -11.87 1.01 12.98
N ILE A 225 -11.27 1.95 12.24
CA ILE A 225 -10.12 2.73 12.72
C ILE A 225 -10.54 3.67 13.86
N ASN A 226 -11.57 4.51 13.67
CA ASN A 226 -12.08 5.48 14.64
C ASN A 226 -12.56 4.85 15.95
N SER A 227 -13.04 3.60 15.92
CA SER A 227 -13.40 2.88 17.14
C SER A 227 -12.20 2.57 18.05
N LYS A 228 -10.97 2.73 17.54
CA LYS A 228 -9.72 2.35 18.21
C LYS A 228 -8.70 3.49 18.35
N VAL A 229 -8.91 4.63 17.69
CA VAL A 229 -8.13 5.86 17.93
C VAL A 229 -8.71 6.60 19.14
N ASN A 230 -7.90 7.41 19.83
CA ASN A 230 -8.35 8.25 20.95
C ASN A 230 -9.61 9.04 20.55
N PRO A 231 -10.67 9.09 21.38
CA PRO A 231 -11.95 9.73 21.03
C PRO A 231 -11.86 11.22 20.63
N VAL A 232 -10.74 11.88 20.92
CA VAL A 232 -10.47 13.26 20.52
C VAL A 232 -10.10 13.37 19.03
N THR A 233 -9.66 12.29 18.37
CA THR A 233 -9.25 12.31 16.96
C THR A 233 -10.10 11.38 16.11
N ARG A 234 -11.04 11.95 15.36
CA ARG A 234 -11.86 11.21 14.40
C ARG A 234 -11.38 11.46 12.99
N LEU A 235 -11.00 10.39 12.29
CA LEU A 235 -10.74 10.43 10.86
C LEU A 235 -12.07 10.56 10.12
N SER A 236 -12.18 11.57 9.27
CA SER A 236 -13.28 11.72 8.32
C SER A 236 -12.71 11.78 6.91
N ILE A 237 -13.54 11.54 5.90
CA ILE A 237 -13.13 11.67 4.49
C ILE A 237 -14.02 12.72 3.82
N LYS A 238 -13.40 13.64 3.09
CA LYS A 238 -14.08 14.72 2.35
C LYS A 238 -13.51 14.87 0.95
N LYS A 239 -14.33 15.37 0.02
CA LYS A 239 -13.88 15.67 -1.35
C LYS A 239 -13.31 17.10 -1.38
N GLY A 240 -12.04 17.22 -1.71
CA GLY A 240 -11.31 18.47 -1.91
C GLY A 240 -11.05 18.78 -3.39
N PRO A 241 -10.43 19.94 -3.69
CA PRO A 241 -10.15 20.41 -5.05
C PRO A 241 -9.18 19.49 -5.80
N ASP A 242 -8.20 18.91 -5.09
CA ASP A 242 -7.22 17.96 -5.62
C ASP A 242 -7.63 16.52 -5.27
N GLY A 243 -8.93 16.24 -5.25
CA GLY A 243 -9.53 14.95 -4.89
C GLY A 243 -9.71 14.73 -3.40
N TRP A 244 -9.64 13.49 -2.96
CA TRP A 244 -10.16 13.11 -1.65
C TRP A 244 -9.15 13.28 -0.52
N ILE A 245 -9.62 13.87 0.57
CA ILE A 245 -8.85 14.25 1.74
C ILE A 245 -9.38 13.47 2.93
N ILE A 246 -8.50 12.83 3.68
CA ILE A 246 -8.84 12.35 5.03
C ILE A 246 -8.49 13.46 5.99
N ASP A 247 -9.51 13.96 6.68
CA ASP A 247 -9.41 15.02 7.68
C ASP A 247 -9.44 14.41 9.07
N HIS A 248 -8.97 15.15 10.07
CA HIS A 248 -9.07 14.75 11.46
C HIS A 248 -9.58 15.90 12.32
N ASP A 249 -10.61 15.63 13.12
CA ASP A 249 -11.06 16.54 14.18
C ASP A 249 -10.18 16.40 15.44
#